data_AF-A0A0F9E344-F1
#
_entry.id   AF-A0A0F9E344-F1
#
_cell.length_a   1.000
_cell.length_b   1.000
_cell.length_c   1.000
_cell.angle_alpha   90.00
_cell.angle_beta   90.00
_cell.angle_gamma   90.00
#
_symmetry.space_group_name_H-M   'P 1'
#
loop_
_entity.id
_entity.type
_entity.pdbx_description
1 polymer ?
#
loop_
_entity_poly.entity_id
_entity_poly.type
_entity_poly.pdbx_seq_one_letter_code
_entity_poly.pdbx_strand_id
1 'polypeptide(L)'
;MAFVPTPTGSSTRNPYRGGAGSQTTVWTAAQNDTARYDPEIERMIRMIKPDMSPFLTLLDGVGISLPTRQMYFNWLEEWPIEKTVTATDGEAAGVVTLAVNKSSHIPTRALLYNPKTGEQMLVTNGATSSTSVTIVRGIGDSIDSVIDAGQVLLITSTALAEGQDKPELLMRGTDNGTLFTQHI
;
A
#
# COMPACT_ATOMS: atom_id res chain seq x y z
N MET A 1 48.70 -52.94 -4.82
CA MET A 1 47.68 -52.17 -5.57
C MET A 1 48.21 -50.76 -5.75
N ALA A 2 48.17 -50.27 -6.97
CA ALA A 2 48.89 -49.08 -7.42
C ALA A 2 48.19 -47.77 -7.02
N PHE A 3 48.97 -46.78 -6.59
CA PHE A 3 48.68 -45.38 -6.88
C PHE A 3 50.00 -44.68 -7.20
N VAL A 4 50.15 -44.31 -8.47
CA VAL A 4 51.30 -43.62 -9.02
C VAL A 4 51.18 -42.14 -8.68
N PRO A 5 52.16 -41.52 -8.01
CA PRO A 5 52.19 -40.09 -7.81
C PRO A 5 53.03 -39.44 -8.91
N THR A 6 52.52 -38.38 -9.54
CA THR A 6 53.39 -37.48 -10.27
C THR A 6 52.96 -36.02 -10.13
N PRO A 7 53.94 -35.12 -9.93
CA PRO A 7 53.77 -33.70 -9.66
C PRO A 7 53.77 -32.91 -10.96
N THR A 8 53.37 -31.65 -10.90
CA THR A 8 53.81 -30.58 -11.81
C THR A 8 53.11 -29.32 -11.32
N GLY A 9 53.72 -28.18 -11.13
CA GLY A 9 55.04 -27.72 -11.52
C GLY A 9 54.94 -26.21 -11.42
N SER A 10 55.71 -25.64 -10.50
CA SER A 10 55.99 -24.21 -10.45
C SER A 10 56.61 -23.74 -11.77
N SER A 11 56.48 -22.43 -12.00
CA SER A 11 57.26 -21.62 -12.95
C SER A 11 56.80 -21.64 -14.40
N THR A 12 56.15 -20.55 -14.80
CA THR A 12 56.54 -19.82 -16.00
C THR A 12 56.25 -18.32 -15.79
N ARG A 13 57.28 -17.55 -15.45
CA ARG A 13 58.09 -16.71 -16.36
C ARG A 13 57.43 -15.37 -16.68
N ASN A 14 57.88 -14.39 -15.89
CA ASN A 14 58.08 -12.97 -16.17
C ASN A 14 57.57 -12.45 -17.55
N PRO A 15 56.62 -11.48 -17.57
CA PRO A 15 55.99 -10.95 -18.79
C PRO A 15 56.85 -9.97 -19.61
N TYR A 16 58.15 -9.82 -19.32
CA TYR A 16 59.02 -8.90 -20.07
C TYR A 16 60.27 -9.61 -20.61
N ARG A 17 60.14 -10.14 -21.83
CA ARG A 17 61.29 -10.31 -22.74
C ARG A 17 60.83 -10.22 -24.19
N GLY A 18 60.88 -9.00 -24.73
CA GLY A 18 60.96 -8.82 -26.18
C GLY A 18 62.25 -9.46 -26.69
N GLY A 19 62.14 -10.27 -27.73
CA GLY A 19 63.28 -10.97 -28.32
C GLY A 19 62.92 -11.78 -29.56
N ALA A 20 62.89 -11.08 -30.70
CA ALA A 20 63.17 -11.52 -32.07
C ALA A 20 62.54 -12.83 -32.58
N GLY A 21 61.53 -12.71 -33.45
CA GLY A 21 61.07 -13.81 -34.30
C GLY A 21 59.70 -13.56 -34.90
N SER A 22 59.67 -12.91 -36.06
CA SER A 22 58.50 -12.67 -36.93
C SER A 22 57.52 -13.85 -37.02
N GLN A 23 56.23 -13.61 -36.75
CA GLN A 23 55.13 -14.17 -37.55
C GLN A 23 54.02 -13.12 -37.69
N THR A 24 53.97 -12.50 -38.86
CA THR A 24 52.83 -11.74 -39.36
C THR A 24 51.66 -12.71 -39.53
N THR A 25 50.76 -12.81 -38.55
CA THR A 25 49.49 -13.51 -38.74
C THR A 25 48.47 -12.49 -39.21
N VAL A 26 48.25 -12.50 -40.53
CA VAL A 26 47.17 -11.80 -41.22
C VAL A 26 45.85 -12.31 -40.67
N TRP A 27 45.12 -11.49 -39.91
CA TRP A 27 43.73 -11.79 -39.57
C TRP A 27 42.85 -11.41 -40.76
N THR A 28 42.63 -12.38 -41.66
CA THR A 28 41.57 -12.31 -42.66
C THR A 28 40.21 -12.22 -41.98
N ALA A 29 39.38 -11.30 -42.48
CA ALA A 29 38.03 -11.04 -42.02
C ALA A 29 37.11 -12.27 -42.13
N ALA A 30 36.03 -12.22 -41.34
CA ALA A 30 34.87 -13.10 -41.29
C ALA A 30 35.01 -14.33 -40.38
N GLN A 31 34.51 -14.18 -39.13
CA GLN A 31 33.61 -15.17 -38.51
C GLN A 31 33.01 -14.63 -37.20
N ASN A 32 31.69 -14.47 -37.22
CA ASN A 32 30.75 -14.64 -36.10
C ASN A 32 30.69 -13.55 -35.00
N ASP A 33 30.05 -12.41 -35.30
CA ASP A 33 29.31 -11.61 -34.31
C ASP A 33 27.89 -11.36 -34.83
N THR A 34 27.12 -12.45 -34.98
CA THR A 34 25.73 -12.44 -35.49
C THR A 34 24.71 -12.77 -34.41
N ALA A 35 24.99 -12.43 -33.16
CA ALA A 35 24.04 -12.62 -32.06
C ALA A 35 23.99 -11.40 -31.13
N ARG A 36 23.94 -10.20 -31.71
CA ARG A 36 23.37 -9.06 -30.99
C ARG A 36 21.86 -9.26 -30.95
N TYR A 37 21.37 -9.69 -29.80
CA TYR A 37 19.95 -9.67 -29.49
C TYR A 37 19.53 -8.20 -29.41
N ASP A 38 18.96 -7.68 -30.49
CA ASP A 38 18.25 -6.40 -30.43
C ASP A 38 16.99 -6.64 -29.60
N PRO A 39 16.78 -5.92 -28.48
CA PRO A 39 15.52 -6.04 -27.76
C PRO A 39 14.40 -5.62 -28.70
N GLU A 40 13.44 -6.51 -28.94
CA GLU A 40 12.16 -6.16 -29.54
C GLU A 40 11.39 -5.29 -28.54
N ILE A 41 11.75 -4.01 -28.47
CA ILE A 41 10.91 -3.02 -27.81
C ILE A 41 9.68 -2.93 -28.70
N GLU A 42 8.53 -3.40 -28.20
CA GLU A 42 7.24 -3.18 -28.84
C GLU A 42 7.15 -1.70 -29.25
N ARG A 43 7.26 -1.45 -30.55
CA ARG A 43 7.32 -0.11 -31.13
C ARG A 43 5.92 0.48 -31.27
N MET A 44 5.11 0.33 -30.23
CA MET A 44 3.99 1.22 -29.99
C MET A 44 4.33 2.18 -28.86
N ILE A 45 5.58 2.68 -28.86
CA ILE A 45 5.85 4.05 -28.41
C ILE A 45 4.92 4.93 -29.25
N ARG A 46 3.79 5.35 -28.68
CA ARG A 46 2.91 6.32 -29.33
C ARG A 46 3.80 7.48 -29.76
N MET A 47 3.92 7.66 -31.07
CA MET A 47 4.66 8.77 -31.64
C MET A 47 3.92 10.04 -31.22
N ILE A 48 4.41 10.71 -30.18
CA ILE A 48 3.97 12.04 -29.80
C ILE A 48 4.23 12.90 -31.04
N LYS A 49 3.18 13.37 -31.72
CA LYS A 49 3.34 14.19 -32.93
C LYS A 49 4.17 15.42 -32.55
N PRO A 50 5.42 15.55 -33.03
CA PRO A 50 6.30 16.64 -32.60
C PRO A 50 5.83 18.02 -33.07
N ASP A 51 4.91 18.03 -34.05
CA ASP A 51 4.37 19.24 -34.67
C ASP A 51 3.18 19.83 -33.89
N MET A 52 2.70 19.13 -32.85
CA MET A 52 1.62 19.60 -31.99
C MET A 52 2.17 20.10 -30.66
N SER A 53 1.57 21.16 -30.13
CA SER A 53 1.89 21.67 -28.79
C SER A 53 1.85 20.51 -27.77
N PRO A 54 2.84 20.39 -26.87
CA PRO A 54 2.94 19.29 -25.90
C PRO A 54 1.70 19.18 -25.01
N PHE A 55 0.99 20.29 -24.80
CA PHE A 55 -0.30 20.28 -24.10
C PHE A 55 -1.39 19.53 -24.86
N LEU A 56 -1.46 19.68 -26.18
CA LEU A 56 -2.43 18.96 -27.02
C LEU A 56 -2.14 17.46 -27.06
N THR A 57 -0.87 17.06 -26.99
CA THR A 57 -0.51 15.64 -26.92
C THR A 57 -0.88 14.98 -25.60
N LEU A 58 -0.92 15.74 -24.49
CA LEU A 58 -1.44 15.25 -23.21
C LEU A 58 -2.97 15.09 -23.25
N LEU A 59 -3.67 15.97 -23.96
CA LEU A 59 -5.13 15.95 -24.09
C LEU A 59 -5.66 14.94 -25.12
N ASP A 60 -4.82 14.45 -26.04
CA ASP A 60 -5.20 13.47 -27.08
C ASP A 60 -5.72 12.15 -26.50
N GLY A 61 -5.31 11.78 -25.29
CA GLY A 61 -5.83 10.62 -24.56
C GLY A 61 -7.14 10.86 -23.80
N VAL A 62 -7.50 12.12 -23.55
CA VAL A 62 -8.69 12.52 -22.78
C VAL A 62 -9.94 12.55 -23.67
N GLY A 63 -9.78 12.73 -24.99
CA GLY A 63 -10.87 12.73 -25.96
C GLY A 63 -11.49 11.36 -26.23
N ILE A 64 -10.86 10.26 -25.80
CA ILE A 64 -11.41 8.90 -25.87
C ILE A 64 -12.29 8.66 -24.63
N SER A 65 -13.29 9.52 -24.44
CA SER A 65 -14.31 9.30 -23.42
C SER A 65 -15.32 8.29 -23.96
N LEU A 66 -15.50 7.17 -23.27
CA LEU A 66 -16.68 6.34 -23.49
C LEU A 66 -17.93 7.21 -23.25
N PRO A 67 -19.04 6.99 -23.98
CA PRO A 67 -20.28 7.70 -23.72
C PRO A 67 -20.67 7.46 -22.27
N THR A 68 -20.88 8.55 -21.52
CA THR A 68 -21.25 8.51 -20.12
C THR A 68 -22.59 7.79 -19.99
N ARG A 69 -22.56 6.56 -19.45
CA ARG A 69 -23.78 5.75 -19.23
C ARG A 69 -24.67 6.29 -18.10
N GLN A 70 -24.18 7.26 -17.34
CA GLN A 70 -24.86 7.81 -16.18
C GLN A 70 -25.59 9.11 -16.53
N MET A 71 -26.92 9.09 -16.42
CA MET A 71 -27.80 10.25 -16.59
C MET A 71 -27.92 11.12 -15.34
N TYR A 72 -27.23 10.74 -14.26
CA TYR A 72 -27.26 11.43 -12.97
C TYR A 72 -25.87 11.93 -12.59
N PHE A 73 -25.84 13.12 -11.99
CA PHE A 73 -24.62 13.71 -11.45
C PHE A 73 -24.23 12.96 -10.18
N ASN A 74 -23.11 12.22 -10.23
CA ASN A 74 -22.52 11.68 -9.01
C ASN A 74 -21.63 12.74 -8.38
N TRP A 75 -22.00 13.18 -7.19
CA TRP A 75 -21.08 13.90 -6.33
C TRP A 75 -19.92 12.96 -5.98
N LEU A 76 -18.74 13.27 -6.49
CA LEU A 76 -17.50 12.56 -6.16
C LEU A 76 -16.96 12.94 -4.76
N GLU A 77 -17.73 13.70 -3.99
CA GLU A 77 -17.40 14.13 -2.63
C GLU A 77 -17.67 12.98 -1.63
N GLU A 78 -16.85 11.94 -1.72
CA GLU A 78 -16.77 10.97 -0.64
C GLU A 78 -15.89 11.57 0.47
N TRP A 79 -16.51 12.27 1.42
CA TRP A 79 -15.84 12.65 2.68
C TRP A 79 -15.16 11.43 3.35
N PRO A 80 -13.94 11.58 3.86
CA PRO A 80 -13.27 10.47 4.53
C PRO A 80 -14.08 10.01 5.75
N ILE A 81 -14.11 8.69 5.98
CA ILE A 81 -14.72 8.11 7.18
C ILE A 81 -14.01 8.69 8.41
N GLU A 82 -14.78 9.17 9.38
CA GLU A 82 -14.24 9.66 10.65
C GLU A 82 -13.43 8.54 11.33
N LYS A 83 -12.15 8.81 11.60
CA LYS A 83 -11.23 7.88 12.27
C LYS A 83 -10.97 8.25 13.73
N THR A 84 -11.72 9.20 14.27
CA THR A 84 -11.55 9.67 15.63
C THR A 84 -12.88 9.63 16.36
N VAL A 85 -12.79 9.37 17.65
CA VAL A 85 -13.92 9.37 18.58
C VAL A 85 -13.46 10.04 19.88
N THR A 86 -14.34 10.71 20.59
CA THR A 86 -14.00 11.38 21.85
C THR A 86 -14.66 10.65 23.01
N ALA A 87 -13.87 10.34 24.05
CA ALA A 87 -14.40 9.83 25.32
C ALA A 87 -15.29 10.91 25.96
N THR A 88 -16.53 10.59 26.29
CA THR A 88 -17.47 11.57 26.87
C THR A 88 -17.38 11.64 28.37
N ASP A 89 -17.00 10.53 29.00
CA ASP A 89 -16.89 10.40 30.45
C ASP A 89 -15.46 10.05 30.86
N GLY A 90 -15.14 10.28 32.13
CA GLY A 90 -13.89 9.83 32.74
C GLY A 90 -14.00 8.36 33.15
N GLU A 91 -13.14 7.51 32.60
CA GLU A 91 -13.15 6.07 32.81
C GLU A 91 -11.90 5.61 33.55
N ALA A 92 -12.11 4.82 34.61
CA ALA A 92 -11.01 4.20 35.36
C ALA A 92 -10.31 3.09 34.54
N ALA A 93 -9.07 2.76 34.94
CA ALA A 93 -8.37 1.59 34.41
C ALA A 93 -9.22 0.31 34.59
N GLY A 94 -9.24 -0.57 33.59
CA GLY A 94 -10.00 -1.83 33.62
C GLY A 94 -11.50 -1.73 33.31
N VAL A 95 -12.04 -0.54 33.01
CA VAL A 95 -13.42 -0.40 32.55
C VAL A 95 -13.66 -1.14 31.22
N VAL A 96 -14.78 -1.85 31.13
CA VAL A 96 -15.14 -2.72 29.98
C VAL A 96 -16.08 -2.02 29.00
N THR A 97 -16.74 -0.92 29.41
CA THR A 97 -17.64 -0.15 28.55
C THR A 97 -17.14 1.28 28.46
N LEU A 98 -16.90 1.76 27.25
CA LEU A 98 -16.37 3.10 27.03
C LEU A 98 -17.49 4.00 26.49
N ALA A 99 -17.73 5.12 27.18
CA ALA A 99 -18.63 6.16 26.72
C ALA A 99 -17.95 7.05 25.67
N VAL A 100 -18.61 7.21 24.52
CA VAL A 100 -18.08 7.94 23.36
C VAL A 100 -19.12 8.87 22.75
N ASN A 101 -18.67 9.92 22.07
CA ASN A 101 -19.57 10.88 21.41
C ASN A 101 -20.38 10.25 20.27
N LYS A 102 -19.85 9.22 19.60
CA LYS A 102 -20.51 8.48 18.53
C LYS A 102 -19.89 7.11 18.34
N SER A 103 -20.71 6.07 18.34
CA SER A 103 -20.27 4.67 18.18
C SER A 103 -20.51 4.09 16.78
N SER A 104 -21.33 4.75 15.95
CA SER A 104 -21.82 4.18 14.67
C SER A 104 -20.73 3.81 13.68
N HIS A 105 -19.55 4.43 13.79
CA HIS A 105 -18.42 4.24 12.89
C HIS A 105 -17.34 3.33 13.48
N ILE A 106 -17.57 2.78 14.68
CA ILE A 106 -16.65 1.88 15.38
C ILE A 106 -17.11 0.45 15.14
N PRO A 107 -16.47 -0.31 14.24
CA PRO A 107 -16.84 -1.69 14.00
C PRO A 107 -16.39 -2.55 15.18
N THR A 108 -17.09 -3.66 15.39
CA THR A 108 -16.60 -4.73 16.26
C THR A 108 -15.21 -5.17 15.77
N ARG A 109 -14.32 -5.48 16.72
CA ARG A 109 -12.90 -5.79 16.51
C ARG A 109 -12.02 -4.62 16.06
N ALA A 110 -12.51 -3.38 16.12
CA ALA A 110 -11.66 -2.21 15.94
C ALA A 110 -10.60 -2.10 17.06
N LEU A 111 -9.43 -1.55 16.71
CA LEU A 111 -8.44 -1.08 17.66
C LEU A 111 -8.61 0.43 17.86
N LEU A 112 -8.79 0.82 19.12
CA LEU A 112 -8.79 2.20 19.56
C LEU A 112 -7.45 2.51 20.21
N TYR A 113 -6.80 3.57 19.77
CA TYR A 113 -5.55 4.06 20.33
C TYR A 113 -5.80 5.37 21.05
N ASN A 114 -5.37 5.46 22.31
CA ASN A 114 -5.36 6.71 23.06
C ASN A 114 -3.97 7.36 22.93
N PRO A 115 -3.80 8.44 22.15
CA PRO A 115 -2.51 9.12 22.00
C PRO A 115 -2.04 9.81 23.29
N LYS A 116 -2.95 10.11 24.23
CA LYS A 116 -2.59 10.75 25.49
C LYS A 116 -1.90 9.79 26.44
N THR A 117 -2.38 8.55 26.51
CA THR A 117 -1.89 7.55 27.46
C THR A 117 -1.02 6.47 26.80
N GLY A 118 -1.01 6.39 25.47
CA GLY A 118 -0.29 5.38 24.70
C GLY A 118 -1.01 4.03 24.67
N GLU A 119 -2.20 3.92 25.24
CA GLU A 119 -2.93 2.67 25.38
C GLU A 119 -3.64 2.24 24.09
N GLN A 120 -3.60 0.93 23.81
CA GLN A 120 -4.41 0.30 22.78
C GLN A 120 -5.54 -0.54 23.41
N MET A 121 -6.74 -0.37 22.87
CA MET A 121 -7.96 -1.05 23.32
C MET A 121 -8.60 -1.79 22.14
N LEU A 122 -9.06 -3.01 22.35
CA LEU A 122 -9.83 -3.76 21.35
C LEU A 122 -11.31 -3.64 21.64
N VAL A 123 -12.08 -3.25 20.62
CA VAL A 123 -13.53 -3.25 20.67
C VAL A 123 -14.04 -4.68 20.50
N THR A 124 -14.59 -5.26 21.57
CA THR A 124 -15.14 -6.64 21.55
C THR A 124 -16.58 -6.69 21.07
N ASN A 125 -17.32 -5.62 21.33
CA ASN A 125 -18.63 -5.38 20.74
C ASN A 125 -18.67 -3.92 20.31
N GLY A 126 -19.02 -3.68 19.04
CA GLY A 126 -19.14 -2.35 18.44
C GLY A 126 -20.24 -1.51 19.09
N ALA A 127 -20.97 -0.71 18.32
CA ALA A 127 -22.05 0.13 18.85
C ALA A 127 -23.06 -0.65 19.72
N THR A 128 -22.88 -0.60 21.04
CA THR A 128 -23.83 -1.18 22.01
C THR A 128 -25.01 -0.24 22.26
N SER A 129 -24.76 1.05 22.10
CA SER A 129 -25.74 2.12 21.95
C SER A 129 -25.18 3.15 20.96
N SER A 130 -25.89 4.27 20.71
CA SER A 130 -25.36 5.37 19.90
C SER A 130 -24.09 6.03 20.45
N THR A 131 -23.79 5.84 21.74
CA THR A 131 -22.73 6.55 22.48
C THR A 131 -21.89 5.62 23.36
N SER A 132 -21.91 4.31 23.12
CA SER A 132 -21.11 3.36 23.90
C SER A 132 -20.60 2.21 23.06
N VAL A 133 -19.44 1.69 23.45
CA VAL A 133 -18.81 0.49 22.88
C VAL A 133 -18.25 -0.38 24.00
N THR A 134 -18.20 -1.70 23.80
CA THR A 134 -17.57 -2.62 24.75
C THR A 134 -16.14 -2.89 24.30
N ILE A 135 -15.21 -2.78 25.23
CA ILE A 135 -13.78 -2.85 24.97
C ILE A 135 -13.07 -3.81 25.92
N VAL A 136 -11.92 -4.31 25.47
CA VAL A 136 -10.86 -4.88 26.28
C VAL A 136 -9.69 -3.92 26.22
N ARG A 137 -9.17 -3.56 27.39
CA ARG A 137 -8.12 -2.55 27.57
C ARG A 137 -6.73 -3.16 27.60
N GLY A 138 -5.71 -2.31 27.46
CA GLY A 138 -4.31 -2.67 27.70
C GLY A 138 -3.79 -3.83 26.85
N ILE A 139 -4.11 -3.82 25.55
CA ILE A 139 -3.64 -4.87 24.64
C ILE A 139 -2.23 -4.52 24.15
N GLY A 140 -1.33 -5.51 24.20
CA GLY A 140 0.09 -5.35 23.85
C GLY A 140 0.96 -5.13 25.09
N ASP A 141 1.86 -4.13 25.04
CA ASP A 141 2.83 -3.82 26.11
C ASP A 141 2.42 -2.59 26.96
N SER A 142 1.17 -2.15 26.83
CA SER A 142 0.65 -0.95 27.49
C SER A 142 -0.38 -1.32 28.56
N ILE A 143 -0.20 -0.79 29.78
CA ILE A 143 -1.08 -1.04 30.93
C ILE A 143 -2.30 -0.11 30.86
N ASP A 144 -3.46 -0.60 31.28
CA ASP A 144 -4.69 0.17 31.42
C ASP A 144 -4.47 1.46 32.23
N SER A 145 -4.88 2.58 31.65
CA SER A 145 -4.70 3.92 32.22
C SER A 145 -6.04 4.61 32.48
N VAL A 146 -6.05 5.72 33.23
CA VAL A 146 -7.29 6.52 33.33
C VAL A 146 -7.51 7.27 32.01
N ILE A 147 -8.73 7.20 31.48
CA ILE A 147 -9.15 7.99 30.32
C ILE A 147 -10.00 9.13 30.85
N ASP A 148 -9.56 10.37 30.66
CA ASP A 148 -10.36 11.53 31.04
C ASP A 148 -11.43 11.84 29.97
N ALA A 149 -12.52 12.45 30.40
CA ALA A 149 -13.51 13.03 29.49
C ALA A 149 -12.85 14.03 28.54
N GLY A 150 -13.25 14.01 27.28
CA GLY A 150 -12.71 14.86 26.22
C GLY A 150 -11.44 14.32 25.56
N GLN A 151 -10.88 13.20 26.00
CA GLN A 151 -9.74 12.59 25.31
C GLN A 151 -10.17 12.02 23.94
N VAL A 152 -9.39 12.33 22.91
CA VAL A 152 -9.61 11.84 21.54
C VAL A 152 -8.91 10.51 21.36
N LEU A 153 -9.66 9.52 20.86
CA LEU A 153 -9.20 8.18 20.54
C LEU A 153 -9.17 8.01 19.03
N LEU A 154 -8.13 7.38 18.52
CA LEU A 154 -7.96 7.05 17.10
C LEU A 154 -8.42 5.62 16.83
N ILE A 155 -9.24 5.46 15.79
CA ILE A 155 -9.60 4.16 15.22
C ILE A 155 -8.49 3.80 14.22
N THR A 156 -7.58 2.90 14.62
CA THR A 156 -6.36 2.62 13.85
C THR A 156 -6.57 1.54 12.81
N SER A 157 -7.01 0.36 13.23
CA SER A 157 -7.21 -0.80 12.37
C SER A 157 -8.24 -1.76 12.96
N THR A 158 -8.48 -2.88 12.29
CA THR A 158 -9.28 -3.99 12.81
C THR A 158 -8.36 -5.14 13.19
N ALA A 159 -8.55 -5.71 14.36
CA ALA A 159 -7.85 -6.91 14.79
C ALA A 159 -8.53 -8.13 14.16
N LEU A 160 -7.83 -8.90 13.35
CA LEU A 160 -8.33 -10.16 12.77
C LEU A 160 -7.68 -11.34 13.46
N ALA A 161 -8.44 -12.42 13.60
CA ALA A 161 -7.88 -13.68 14.03
C ALA A 161 -7.03 -14.26 12.90
N GLU A 162 -6.02 -15.04 13.24
CA GLU A 162 -5.17 -15.70 12.24
C GLU A 162 -6.03 -16.59 11.33
N GLY A 163 -5.84 -16.46 10.02
CA GLY A 163 -6.59 -17.22 9.01
C GLY A 163 -8.03 -16.73 8.74
N GLN A 164 -8.47 -15.60 9.29
CA GLN A 164 -9.76 -15.02 8.92
C GLN A 164 -9.69 -14.10 7.70
N ASP A 165 -10.77 -14.14 6.92
CA ASP A 165 -11.01 -13.21 5.82
C ASP A 165 -11.16 -11.78 6.33
N LYS A 166 -10.77 -10.82 5.49
CA LYS A 166 -10.89 -9.40 5.81
C LYS A 166 -12.36 -9.04 6.04
N PRO A 167 -12.67 -8.14 7.00
CA PRO A 167 -14.03 -7.70 7.23
C PRO A 167 -14.50 -6.87 6.02
N GLU A 168 -15.81 -6.77 5.85
CA GLU A 168 -16.40 -5.89 4.85
C GLU A 168 -15.86 -4.46 5.04
N LEU A 169 -15.58 -3.79 3.93
CA LEU A 169 -15.20 -2.38 3.98
C LEU A 169 -16.36 -1.64 4.64
N LEU A 170 -16.07 -0.86 5.68
CA LEU A 170 -17.00 0.15 6.15
C LEU A 170 -17.19 1.13 5.00
N MET A 171 -18.23 0.93 4.22
CA MET A 171 -18.71 1.91 3.27
C MET A 171 -19.55 2.90 4.08
N ARG A 172 -19.25 4.20 3.98
CA ARG A 172 -20.19 5.19 4.48
C ARG A 172 -21.52 4.93 3.76
N GLY A 173 -22.61 4.81 4.51
CA GLY A 173 -23.94 4.71 3.90
C GLY A 173 -24.09 5.85 2.90
N THR A 174 -24.19 5.51 1.61
CA THR A 174 -24.73 6.44 0.63
C THR A 174 -26.18 6.60 1.06
N ASP A 175 -26.50 7.73 1.70
CA ASP A 175 -27.88 8.06 2.01
C ASP A 175 -28.70 7.82 0.74
N ASN A 176 -29.66 6.89 0.79
CA ASN A 176 -30.55 6.60 -0.32
C ASN A 176 -31.28 7.92 -0.67
N GLY A 177 -30.78 8.62 -1.69
CA GLY A 177 -31.25 9.93 -2.11
C GLY A 177 -32.73 9.90 -2.50
N THR A 178 -33.59 10.14 -1.51
CA THR A 178 -35.00 10.46 -1.69
C THR A 178 -35.21 11.88 -1.16
N LEU A 179 -34.67 12.85 -1.90
CA LEU A 179 -34.96 14.26 -1.82
C LEU A 179 -35.08 14.67 -3.31
N PHE A 180 -36.22 15.02 -3.89
CA PHE A 180 -37.13 16.12 -3.56
C PHE A 180 -38.56 15.83 -4.08
N THR A 181 -39.61 16.27 -3.37
CA THR A 181 -40.94 16.51 -3.96
C THR A 181 -40.97 17.94 -4.50
N GLN A 182 -40.98 18.09 -5.82
CA GLN A 182 -41.23 19.38 -6.44
C GLN A 182 -42.73 19.68 -6.35
N HIS A 183 -43.11 20.66 -5.54
CA HIS A 183 -44.41 21.29 -5.67
C HIS A 183 -44.39 22.14 -6.95
N ILE A 184 -45.22 21.75 -7.92
CA ILE A 184 -45.62 22.61 -9.04
C ILE A 184 -46.72 23.54 -8.55
#